data_AF-A0A382U477-F1
#
_entry.id   AF-A0A382U477-F1
#
_cell.length_a   1.000
_cell.length_b   1.000
_cell.length_c   1.000
_cell.angle_alpha   90.00
_cell.angle_beta   90.00
_cell.angle_gamma   90.00
#
_symmetry.space_group_name_H-M   'P 1'
#
loop_
_entity.id
_entity.type
_entity.pdbx_description
1 polymer ?
#
loop_
_entity_poly.entity_id
_entity_poly.type
_entity_poly.pdbx_seq_one_letter_code
_entity_poly.pdbx_strand_id
1 'polypeptide(L)'
;MAPTTIEERDLSHESPIWLASLLQTTDSLFPSGGYAHSYGLEQMVDMGRVQGREGLERFLRDDVLPAMERLELPYLRLCHEAANNEGLETLLELDEEIAAWKLCREIREAGESQGRQLLRMLDQIFDHEFARRFAREALAR
;
A
#
# COMPACT_ATOMS: atom_id res chain seq x y z
N MET A 1 2.03 -29.20 24.77
CA MET A 1 1.99 -28.44 23.51
C MET A 1 3.22 -28.88 22.73
N ALA A 2 3.04 -29.68 21.68
CA ALA A 2 4.18 -30.15 20.88
C ALA A 2 4.74 -28.97 20.06
N PRO A 3 6.06 -28.84 19.91
CA PRO A 3 6.64 -27.80 19.08
C PRO A 3 6.21 -28.04 17.62
N THR A 4 5.63 -27.01 16.99
CA THR A 4 5.38 -27.00 15.56
C THR A 4 6.73 -27.00 14.85
N THR A 5 7.12 -28.15 14.30
CA THR A 5 8.27 -28.26 13.42
C THR A 5 7.99 -27.38 12.20
N ILE A 6 8.69 -26.24 12.11
CA ILE A 6 8.75 -25.49 10.86
C ILE A 6 9.59 -26.35 9.92
N GLU A 7 8.95 -26.98 8.93
CA GLU A 7 9.68 -27.65 7.86
C GLU A 7 10.56 -26.61 7.16
N GLU A 8 11.88 -26.79 7.22
CA GLU A 8 12.82 -26.01 6.43
C GLU A 8 12.54 -26.30 4.95
N ARG A 9 11.85 -25.38 4.26
CA ARG A 9 11.71 -25.43 2.81
C ARG A 9 13.08 -25.17 2.19
N ASP A 10 13.60 -26.16 1.46
CA ASP A 10 14.79 -26.01 0.63
C ASP A 10 14.50 -24.99 -0.50
N LEU A 11 15.04 -23.78 -0.34
CA LEU A 11 14.89 -22.67 -1.29
C LEU A 11 15.96 -22.67 -2.39
N SER A 12 16.82 -23.71 -2.46
CA SER A 12 18.02 -23.68 -3.30
C SER A 12 17.78 -23.72 -4.81
N HIS A 13 16.54 -23.98 -5.28
CA HIS A 13 16.24 -24.21 -6.70
C HIS A 13 15.09 -23.36 -7.30
N GLU A 14 14.44 -22.49 -6.52
CA GLU A 14 13.49 -21.53 -7.06
C GLU A 14 14.15 -20.15 -7.18
N SER A 15 14.27 -19.63 -8.40
CA SER A 15 14.52 -18.19 -8.56
C SER A 15 13.41 -17.46 -7.81
N PRO A 16 13.71 -16.63 -6.79
CA PRO A 16 12.68 -16.02 -5.96
C PRO A 16 12.08 -14.85 -6.73
N ILE A 17 11.33 -15.16 -7.80
CA ILE A 17 10.66 -14.20 -8.67
C ILE A 17 9.78 -13.27 -7.83
N TRP A 18 9.18 -13.79 -6.75
CA TRP A 18 8.42 -12.99 -5.79
C TRP A 18 9.28 -11.90 -5.12
N LEU A 19 10.54 -12.19 -4.77
CA LEU A 19 11.44 -11.24 -4.12
C LEU A 19 11.88 -10.17 -5.12
N ALA A 20 12.23 -10.57 -6.35
CA ALA A 20 12.56 -9.61 -7.41
C ALA A 20 11.36 -8.70 -7.73
N SER A 21 10.15 -9.27 -7.79
CA SER A 21 8.89 -8.55 -7.98
C SER A 21 8.60 -7.56 -6.85
N LEU A 22 8.79 -8.00 -5.60
CA LEU A 22 8.63 -7.15 -4.42
C LEU A 22 9.63 -5.99 -4.47
N LEU A 23 10.91 -6.27 -4.66
CA LEU A 23 11.96 -5.25 -4.74
C LEU A 23 11.68 -4.25 -5.87
N GLN A 24 11.30 -4.73 -7.06
CA GLN A 24 10.97 -3.87 -8.19
C GLN A 24 9.77 -2.96 -7.92
N THR A 25 8.69 -3.49 -7.35
CA THR A 25 7.43 -2.74 -7.15
C THR A 25 7.47 -1.82 -5.92
N THR A 26 8.39 -2.06 -4.99
CA THR A 26 8.63 -1.21 -3.81
C THR A 26 9.81 -0.25 -3.97
N ASP A 27 10.54 -0.34 -5.09
CA ASP A 27 11.59 0.61 -5.41
C ASP A 27 11.02 2.02 -5.53
N SER A 28 11.73 3.00 -4.97
CA SER A 28 11.36 4.40 -5.06
C SER A 28 11.23 4.90 -6.51
N LEU A 29 12.01 4.36 -7.46
CA LEU A 29 11.95 4.68 -8.88
C LEU A 29 10.78 4.00 -9.61
N PHE A 30 10.05 3.09 -8.95
CA PHE A 30 8.87 2.48 -9.54
C PHE A 30 7.81 3.56 -9.82
N PRO A 31 7.26 3.65 -11.03
CA PRO A 31 6.40 4.75 -11.46
C PRO A 31 4.96 4.63 -10.88
N SER A 32 4.83 4.49 -9.56
CA SER A 32 3.56 4.44 -8.82
C SER A 32 2.91 5.81 -8.61
N GLY A 33 3.64 6.91 -8.85
CA GLY A 33 3.18 8.27 -8.53
C GLY A 33 3.41 8.71 -7.08
N GLY A 34 4.13 7.92 -6.27
CA GLY A 34 4.40 8.24 -4.86
C GLY A 34 5.18 9.54 -4.61
N TYR A 35 5.93 10.05 -5.60
CA TYR A 35 6.64 11.33 -5.49
C TYR A 35 5.76 12.58 -5.66
N ALA A 36 4.53 12.43 -6.13
CA ALA A 36 3.66 13.58 -6.41
C ALA A 36 2.98 14.17 -5.18
N HIS A 37 3.03 13.48 -4.02
CA HIS A 37 2.24 13.82 -2.85
C HIS A 37 3.07 13.77 -1.57
N SER A 38 3.06 14.88 -0.82
CA SER A 38 3.80 14.99 0.46
C SER A 38 3.01 14.50 1.67
N TYR A 39 1.75 14.07 1.49
CA TYR A 39 0.81 13.66 2.54
C TYR A 39 0.80 14.60 3.77
N GLY A 40 0.76 15.91 3.51
CA GLY A 40 0.66 16.95 4.54
C GLY A 40 2.00 17.49 5.07
N LEU A 41 3.14 16.86 4.76
CA LEU A 41 4.46 17.32 5.21
C LEU A 41 4.78 18.76 4.75
N GLU A 42 4.54 19.09 3.48
CA GLU A 42 4.80 20.44 2.94
C GLU A 42 4.04 21.52 3.72
N GLN A 43 2.75 21.31 3.96
CA GLN A 43 1.93 22.23 4.74
C GLN A 43 2.40 22.35 6.19
N MET A 44 2.85 21.24 6.81
CA MET A 44 3.37 21.24 8.17
C MET A 44 4.70 22.01 8.29
N VAL A 45 5.52 22.00 7.23
CA VAL A 45 6.73 22.83 7.13
C VAL A 45 6.35 24.30 6.95
N ASP A 46 5.43 24.61 6.04
CA ASP A 46 4.98 25.99 5.76
C ASP A 46 4.36 26.66 6.99
N MET A 47 3.59 25.91 7.78
CA MET A 47 3.04 26.37 9.07
C MET A 47 4.09 26.47 10.19
N GLY A 48 5.35 26.11 9.93
CA GLY A 48 6.42 26.09 10.93
C GLY A 48 6.28 25.01 12.01
N ARG A 49 5.42 24.01 11.81
CA ARG A 49 5.21 22.90 12.77
C ARG A 49 6.30 21.83 12.65
N VAL A 50 6.82 21.64 11.44
CA VAL A 50 7.97 20.77 11.16
C VAL A 50 9.17 21.63 10.82
N GLN A 51 10.17 21.61 11.69
CA GLN A 51 11.43 22.34 11.51
C GLN A 51 12.60 21.45 11.92
N GLY A 52 13.60 21.36 11.05
CA GLY A 52 14.81 20.57 11.29
C GLY A 52 14.54 19.08 11.53
N ARG A 53 15.54 18.42 12.11
CA ARG A 53 15.53 16.98 12.35
C ARG A 53 14.46 16.57 13.37
N GLU A 54 14.39 17.29 14.48
CA GLU A 54 13.52 16.96 15.60
C GLU A 54 12.05 17.18 15.24
N GLY A 55 11.74 18.20 14.43
CA GLY A 55 10.39 18.43 13.93
C GLY A 55 9.93 17.33 12.99
N LEU A 56 10.79 16.90 12.07
CA LEU A 56 10.49 15.80 11.15
C LEU A 56 10.31 14.48 11.91
N GLU A 57 11.17 14.19 12.88
CA GLU A 57 11.06 12.97 13.69
C GLU A 57 9.73 12.91 14.45
N ARG A 58 9.27 14.04 15.02
CA ARG A 58 7.95 14.12 15.65
C ARG A 58 6.83 13.90 14.65
N PHE A 59 6.87 14.53 13.48
CA PHE A 59 5.84 14.34 12.45
C PHE A 59 5.74 12.86 12.01
N LEU A 60 6.88 12.20 11.81
CA LEU A 60 6.88 10.77 11.49
C LEU A 60 6.28 9.93 12.62
N ARG A 61 6.65 10.22 13.87
CA ARG A 61 6.22 9.45 15.05
C ARG A 61 4.76 9.66 15.42
N ASP A 62 4.29 10.90 15.33
CA ASP A 62 3.02 11.33 15.92
C ASP A 62 1.90 11.40 14.87
N ASP A 63 2.24 11.60 13.59
CA ASP A 63 1.26 11.73 12.50
C ASP A 63 1.33 10.53 11.54
N VAL A 64 2.51 10.22 10.98
CA VAL A 64 2.65 9.19 9.92
C VAL A 64 2.53 7.76 10.45
N LEU A 65 3.35 7.38 11.44
CA LEU A 65 3.35 6.03 11.97
C LEU A 65 1.99 5.61 12.55
N PRO A 66 1.26 6.45 13.30
CA PRO A 66 -0.05 6.08 13.81
C PRO A 66 -1.10 5.88 12.71
N ALA A 67 -1.04 6.67 11.62
CA ALA A 67 -1.92 6.47 10.47
C ALA A 67 -1.65 5.12 9.80
N MET A 68 -0.37 4.76 9.61
CA MET A 68 0.01 3.46 9.08
C MET A 68 -0.39 2.31 10.00
N GLU A 69 -0.08 2.41 11.29
CA GLU A 69 -0.31 1.36 12.28
C GLU A 69 -1.79 1.07 12.49
N ARG A 70 -2.63 2.11 12.54
CA ARG A 70 -4.03 1.99 12.96
C ARG A 70 -5.01 1.89 11.80
N LEU A 71 -4.60 2.29 10.60
CA LEU A 71 -5.45 2.26 9.42
C LEU A 71 -4.79 1.46 8.28
N GLU A 72 -3.69 1.94 7.72
CA GLU A 72 -3.21 1.40 6.43
C GLU A 72 -2.69 -0.05 6.51
N LEU A 73 -1.91 -0.40 7.53
CA LEU A 73 -1.35 -1.75 7.70
C LEU A 73 -2.41 -2.80 8.09
N PRO A 74 -3.38 -2.51 8.99
CA PRO A 74 -4.52 -3.38 9.21
C PRO A 74 -5.30 -3.66 7.93
N TYR A 75 -5.63 -2.64 7.13
CA TYR A 75 -6.33 -2.84 5.86
C TYR A 75 -5.48 -3.59 4.83
N LEU A 76 -4.17 -3.35 4.77
CA LEU A 76 -3.28 -4.15 3.92
C LEU A 76 -3.38 -5.65 4.24
N ARG A 77 -3.41 -6.00 5.53
CA ARG A 77 -3.62 -7.39 5.95
C ARG A 77 -5.00 -7.91 5.52
N LEU A 78 -6.06 -7.13 5.74
CA LEU A 78 -7.43 -7.53 5.35
C LEU A 78 -7.54 -7.71 3.84
N CYS A 79 -7.00 -6.80 3.03
CA CYS A 79 -6.98 -6.90 1.58
C CYS A 79 -6.19 -8.13 1.10
N HIS A 80 -5.07 -8.44 1.75
CA HIS A 80 -4.31 -9.66 1.46
C HIS A 80 -5.12 -10.93 1.79
N GLU A 81 -5.82 -10.96 2.92
CA GLU A 81 -6.68 -12.09 3.30
C GLU A 81 -7.86 -12.24 2.32
N ALA A 82 -8.52 -11.13 1.98
CA ALA A 82 -9.61 -11.10 1.01
C ALA A 82 -9.15 -11.60 -0.37
N ALA A 83 -8.00 -11.13 -0.86
CA ALA A 83 -7.46 -11.55 -2.15
C ALA A 83 -7.14 -13.06 -2.23
N ASN A 84 -6.80 -13.69 -1.10
CA ASN A 84 -6.43 -15.10 -1.05
C ASN A 84 -7.62 -16.02 -0.72
N ASN A 85 -8.59 -15.56 0.08
CA ASN A 85 -9.58 -16.45 0.71
C ASN A 85 -11.05 -16.04 0.49
N GLU A 86 -11.35 -14.75 0.28
CA GLU A 86 -12.74 -14.24 0.26
C GLU A 86 -13.21 -13.81 -1.13
N GLY A 87 -12.26 -13.33 -1.96
CA GLY A 87 -12.46 -13.01 -3.36
C GLY A 87 -12.55 -11.51 -3.64
N LEU A 88 -13.03 -11.21 -4.85
CA LEU A 88 -12.95 -9.88 -5.45
C LEU A 88 -13.89 -8.86 -4.79
N GLU A 89 -15.13 -9.26 -4.46
CA GLU A 89 -16.13 -8.36 -3.89
C GLU A 89 -15.67 -7.79 -2.55
N THR A 90 -15.21 -8.66 -1.64
CA THR A 90 -14.68 -8.25 -0.34
C THR A 90 -13.48 -7.30 -0.49
N LEU A 91 -12.59 -7.56 -1.44
CA LEU A 91 -11.44 -6.69 -1.69
C LEU A 91 -11.89 -5.29 -2.17
N LEU A 92 -12.93 -5.24 -2.99
CA LEU A 92 -13.53 -4.00 -3.49
C LEU A 92 -14.27 -3.21 -2.39
N GLU A 93 -14.95 -3.91 -1.46
CA GLU A 93 -15.58 -3.30 -0.28
C GLU A 93 -14.53 -2.68 0.65
N LEU A 94 -13.42 -3.39 0.89
CA LEU A 94 -12.32 -2.90 1.72
C LEU A 94 -11.62 -1.66 1.13
N ASP A 95 -11.46 -1.62 -0.20
CA ASP A 95 -10.93 -0.46 -0.93
C ASP A 95 -11.81 0.80 -0.76
N GLU A 96 -13.13 0.62 -0.85
CA GLU A 96 -14.08 1.70 -0.61
C GLU A 96 -14.09 2.14 0.87
N GLU A 97 -14.04 1.19 1.80
CA GLU A 97 -14.10 1.46 3.22
C GLU A 97 -12.86 2.24 3.70
N ILE A 98 -11.66 1.84 3.31
CA ILE A 98 -10.44 2.58 3.69
C ILE A 98 -10.42 3.98 3.08
N ALA A 99 -10.93 4.15 1.86
CA ALA A 99 -11.06 5.47 1.24
C ALA A 99 -12.04 6.37 2.02
N ALA A 100 -13.13 5.82 2.54
CA ALA A 100 -14.09 6.54 3.37
C ALA A 100 -13.50 7.00 4.71
N TRP A 101 -12.58 6.23 5.30
CA TRP A 101 -11.85 6.62 6.51
C TRP A 101 -10.88 7.79 6.29
N LYS A 102 -10.43 8.04 5.05
CA LYS A 102 -9.57 9.17 4.70
C LYS A 102 -10.41 10.46 4.61
N LEU A 103 -10.57 11.12 5.75
CA LEU A 103 -11.40 12.32 5.91
C LEU A 103 -10.92 13.50 5.05
N CYS A 104 -9.61 13.74 4.99
CA CYS A 104 -9.03 14.79 4.16
C CYS A 104 -9.13 14.40 2.70
N ARG A 105 -9.85 15.18 1.90
CA ARG A 105 -10.03 14.96 0.47
C ARG A 105 -8.70 14.82 -0.26
N GLU A 106 -7.74 15.69 0.04
CA GLU A 106 -6.43 15.72 -0.60
C GLU A 106 -5.64 14.43 -0.36
N ILE A 107 -5.78 13.82 0.83
CA ILE A 107 -5.15 12.53 1.16
C ILE A 107 -5.85 11.39 0.39
N ARG A 108 -7.18 11.46 0.26
CA ARG A 108 -7.96 10.47 -0.48
C ARG A 108 -7.64 10.49 -1.97
N GLU A 109 -7.70 11.68 -2.59
CA GLU A 109 -7.37 11.89 -4.01
C GLU A 109 -5.92 11.49 -4.32
N ALA A 110 -4.97 11.81 -3.43
CA ALA A 110 -3.58 11.35 -3.55
C ALA A 110 -3.48 9.81 -3.54
N GLY A 111 -4.17 9.17 -2.59
CA GLY A 111 -4.22 7.71 -2.49
C GLY A 111 -4.85 7.05 -3.72
N GLU A 112 -5.97 7.58 -4.21
CA GLU A 112 -6.65 7.10 -5.42
C GLU A 112 -5.77 7.25 -6.67
N SER A 113 -5.13 8.42 -6.82
CA SER A 113 -4.20 8.69 -7.93
C SER A 113 -3.02 7.71 -7.92
N GLN A 114 -2.40 7.51 -6.75
CA GLN A 114 -1.28 6.60 -6.57
C GLN A 114 -1.69 5.13 -6.78
N GLY A 115 -2.84 4.70 -6.24
CA GLY A 115 -3.37 3.35 -6.44
C GLY A 115 -3.69 3.07 -7.92
N ARG A 116 -4.35 4.02 -8.60
CA ARG A 116 -4.68 3.92 -10.02
C ARG A 116 -3.43 3.83 -10.90
N GLN A 117 -2.38 4.59 -10.57
CA GLN A 117 -1.10 4.48 -11.28
C GLN A 117 -0.37 3.16 -10.97
N LEU A 118 -0.35 2.71 -9.71
CA LEU A 118 0.23 1.43 -9.31
C LEU A 118 -0.44 0.26 -10.07
N LEU A 119 -1.77 0.20 -10.09
CA LEU A 119 -2.52 -0.85 -10.81
C LEU A 119 -2.19 -0.89 -12.31
N ARG A 120 -2.07 0.28 -12.95
CA ARG A 120 -1.65 0.36 -14.37
C ARG A 120 -0.26 -0.22 -14.60
N MET A 121 0.68 0.03 -13.69
CA MET A 121 2.05 -0.48 -13.83
C MET A 121 2.14 -1.97 -13.52
N LEU A 122 1.37 -2.45 -12.53
CA LEU A 122 1.30 -3.87 -12.21
C LEU A 122 0.71 -4.70 -13.37
N ASP A 123 -0.31 -4.19 -14.07
CA ASP A 123 -0.89 -4.86 -15.25
C ASP A 123 0.11 -5.02 -16.42
N GLN A 124 1.14 -4.17 -16.49
CA GLN A 124 2.21 -4.28 -17.48
C GLN A 124 3.27 -5.34 -17.14
N ILE A 125 3.37 -5.72 -15.86
CA ILE A 125 4.44 -6.60 -15.34
C ILE A 125 3.90 -7.99 -15.04
N PHE A 126 2.67 -8.07 -14.49
CA PHE A 126 2.08 -9.31 -14.00
C PHE A 126 0.86 -9.68 -14.81
N ASP A 127 0.90 -10.87 -15.43
CA ASP A 127 -0.25 -11.47 -16.10
C ASP A 127 -1.11 -12.24 -15.08
N HIS A 128 -1.98 -11.53 -14.35
CA HIS A 128 -2.84 -12.14 -13.35
C HIS A 128 -4.30 -11.67 -13.47
N GLU A 129 -5.20 -12.59 -13.80
CA GLU A 129 -6.60 -12.24 -14.10
C GLU A 129 -7.36 -11.63 -12.91
N PHE A 130 -7.11 -12.11 -11.69
CA PHE A 130 -7.73 -11.52 -10.50
C PHE A 130 -7.33 -10.05 -10.33
N ALA A 131 -6.05 -9.72 -10.54
CA ALA A 131 -5.54 -8.36 -10.40
C ALA A 131 -6.10 -7.44 -11.49
N ARG A 132 -6.20 -7.95 -12.73
CA ARG A 132 -6.86 -7.24 -13.84
C ARG A 132 -8.32 -6.94 -13.57
N ARG A 133 -9.06 -7.90 -13.00
CA ARG A 133 -10.48 -7.70 -12.65
C ARG A 133 -10.64 -6.66 -11.56
N PHE A 134 -9.84 -6.75 -10.49
CA PHE A 134 -9.81 -5.74 -9.45
C PHE A 134 -9.49 -4.35 -10.01
N ALA A 135 -8.43 -4.23 -10.81
CA ALA A 135 -8.09 -2.96 -11.45
C ALA A 135 -9.25 -2.44 -12.31
N ARG A 136 -9.88 -3.27 -13.14
CA ARG A 136 -10.99 -2.82 -13.98
C ARG A 136 -12.17 -2.28 -13.16
N GLU A 137 -12.55 -2.99 -12.10
CA GLU A 137 -13.73 -2.65 -11.29
C GLU A 137 -13.44 -1.46 -10.35
N ALA A 138 -12.29 -1.43 -9.68
CA ALA A 138 -11.88 -0.31 -8.84
C ALA A 138 -11.72 0.99 -9.65
N LEU A 139 -11.25 0.91 -10.89
CA LEU A 139 -11.03 2.08 -11.74
C LEU A 139 -12.28 2.60 -12.47
N ALA A 140 -13.36 1.81 -12.51
CA ALA A 140 -14.62 2.18 -13.14
C ALA A 140 -15.57 2.94 -12.20
N ARG A 141 -15.25 2.99 -10.91
CA ARG A 141 -15.89 3.81 -9.89
C ARG A 141 -15.35 5.25 -9.95
#